data_AF-A0A1G3U7Q5-F1
#
_entry.id   AF-A0A1G3U7Q5-F1
#
_cell.length_a   1.000
_cell.length_b   1.000
_cell.length_c   1.000
_cell.angle_alpha   90.00
_cell.angle_beta   90.00
_cell.angle_gamma   90.00
#
_symmetry.space_group_name_H-M   'P 1'
#
loop_
_entity.id
_entity.type
_entity.pdbx_description
1 polymer ?
#
loop_
_entity_poly.entity_id
_entity_poly.type
_entity_poly.pdbx_seq_one_letter_code
_entity_poly.pdbx_strand_id
1 'polypeptide(L)'
;KKIVLSIVALTATTALMAAVEAGACQGCHGADWAKPALGKSKNVAEMTHADIAAALKGYKAGTYGGPMKGLMKGQVAKYSDADLDAFSQTIGK
;
A
#
# COMPACT_ATOMS: atom_id res chain seq x y z
N LYS A 1 21.37 -44.92 -22.08
CA LYS A 1 22.19 -43.68 -22.10
C LYS A 1 21.22 -42.50 -22.23
N LYS A 2 20.56 -42.07 -21.15
CA LYS A 2 20.94 -40.98 -20.22
C LYS A 2 21.26 -39.65 -20.92
N ILE A 3 20.24 -38.82 -21.16
CA ILE A 3 20.30 -37.35 -21.21
C ILE A 3 18.94 -36.88 -20.65
N VAL A 4 18.72 -37.01 -19.34
CA VAL A 4 18.81 -35.91 -18.35
C VAL A 4 17.85 -34.76 -18.69
N LEU A 5 16.66 -34.86 -18.10
CA LEU A 5 15.74 -33.78 -17.80
C LEU A 5 16.50 -32.67 -17.06
N SER A 6 16.75 -31.55 -17.73
CA SER A 6 17.05 -30.29 -17.06
C SER A 6 15.74 -29.52 -16.93
N ILE A 7 14.93 -29.95 -15.97
CA ILE A 7 13.89 -29.10 -15.39
C ILE A 7 14.65 -28.04 -14.61
N VAL A 8 14.90 -26.89 -15.24
CA VAL A 8 15.15 -25.65 -14.50
C VAL A 8 13.83 -25.33 -13.85
N ALA A 9 13.64 -25.86 -12.64
CA ALA A 9 12.64 -25.39 -11.71
C ALA A 9 13.05 -23.98 -11.31
N LEU A 10 12.68 -23.01 -12.16
CA LEU A 10 12.55 -21.64 -11.72
C LEU A 10 11.37 -21.63 -10.76
N THR A 11 11.64 -21.96 -9.51
CA THR A 11 10.76 -21.63 -8.40
C THR A 11 10.72 -20.12 -8.32
N ALA A 12 9.94 -19.51 -9.21
CA ALA A 12 9.28 -18.26 -8.90
C ALA A 12 8.39 -18.60 -7.72
N THR A 13 8.94 -18.45 -6.51
CA THR A 13 8.13 -18.22 -5.33
C THR A 13 7.29 -17.00 -5.66
N THR A 14 6.10 -17.24 -6.19
CA THR A 14 5.03 -16.28 -6.18
C THR A 14 4.76 -16.03 -4.71
N ALA A 15 5.49 -15.07 -4.14
CA ALA A 15 5.05 -14.39 -2.95
C ALA A 15 3.71 -13.81 -3.35
N LEU A 16 2.65 -14.54 -2.96
CA LEU A 16 1.29 -14.06 -2.96
C LEU A 16 1.24 -12.97 -1.87
N MET A 17 1.97 -11.87 -2.08
CA MET A 17 1.83 -10.69 -1.25
C MET A 17 0.45 -10.17 -1.57
N ALA A 18 -0.41 -10.16 -0.56
CA ALA A 18 -1.73 -9.58 -0.66
C ALA A 18 -1.54 -8.10 -1.02
N ALA A 19 -1.62 -7.80 -2.31
CA ALA A 19 -1.51 -6.43 -2.80
C ALA A 19 -2.58 -5.60 -2.08
N VAL A 20 -2.17 -4.47 -1.50
CA VAL A 20 -3.13 -3.50 -0.97
C VAL A 20 -4.11 -3.16 -2.08
N GLU A 21 -5.40 -3.21 -1.78
CA GLU A 21 -6.41 -3.12 -2.81
C GLU A 21 -6.70 -1.65 -3.13
N ALA A 22 -6.00 -1.13 -4.13
CA ALA A 22 -5.98 0.29 -4.48
C ALA A 22 -7.39 0.87 -4.72
N GLY A 23 -8.27 0.06 -5.33
CA GLY A 23 -9.66 0.47 -5.62
C GLY A 23 -10.44 0.90 -4.38
N ALA A 24 -10.21 0.26 -3.23
CA ALA A 24 -10.84 0.64 -1.98
C ALA A 24 -10.38 2.03 -1.48
N CYS A 25 -9.13 2.38 -1.75
CA CYS A 25 -8.55 3.66 -1.34
C CYS A 25 -8.93 4.79 -2.32
N GLN A 26 -8.98 4.50 -3.62
CA GLN A 26 -9.33 5.45 -4.68
C GLN A 26 -10.75 6.01 -4.53
N GLY A 27 -11.68 5.26 -3.92
CA GLY A 27 -13.05 5.73 -3.65
C GLY A 27 -13.09 7.05 -2.86
N CYS A 28 -12.12 7.26 -1.95
CA CYS A 28 -12.00 8.51 -1.19
C CYS A 28 -10.88 9.42 -1.70
N HIS A 29 -9.76 8.84 -2.17
CA HIS A 29 -8.55 9.58 -2.56
C HIS A 29 -8.49 9.97 -4.05
N GLY A 30 -9.48 9.55 -4.85
CA GLY A 30 -9.49 9.76 -6.30
C GLY A 30 -8.65 8.71 -7.02
N ALA A 31 -8.95 8.50 -8.31
CA ALA A 31 -8.23 7.53 -9.13
C ALA A 31 -6.75 7.92 -9.33
N ASP A 32 -6.48 9.23 -9.32
CA ASP A 32 -5.18 9.87 -9.49
C ASP A 32 -4.50 10.25 -8.17
N TRP A 33 -5.10 9.92 -7.02
CA TRP A 33 -4.60 10.25 -5.68
C TRP A 33 -4.52 11.76 -5.37
N ALA A 34 -5.05 12.60 -6.26
CA ALA A 34 -4.97 14.06 -6.11
C ALA A 34 -6.09 14.62 -5.21
N LYS A 35 -7.12 13.82 -4.91
CA LYS A 35 -8.28 14.27 -4.14
C LYS A 35 -7.95 14.27 -2.63
N PRO A 36 -8.09 15.43 -1.96
CA PRO A 36 -8.11 15.48 -0.50
C PRO A 36 -9.35 14.72 0.00
N ALA A 37 -9.16 13.51 0.50
CA ALA A 37 -10.22 12.66 1.01
C ALA A 37 -10.99 13.41 2.10
N LEU A 38 -12.32 13.50 1.91
CA LEU A 38 -13.26 14.22 2.77
C LEU A 38 -12.89 15.70 3.04
N GLY A 39 -12.05 16.31 2.20
CA GLY A 39 -11.54 17.67 2.37
C GLY A 39 -10.54 17.84 3.52
N LYS A 40 -9.92 16.75 3.98
CA LYS A 40 -9.13 16.73 5.22
C LYS A 40 -7.81 15.96 5.10
N SER A 41 -7.70 14.99 4.20
CA SER A 41 -6.40 14.36 3.93
C SER A 41 -5.49 15.33 3.15
N LYS A 42 -4.19 15.03 3.17
CA LYS A 42 -3.26 15.59 2.18
C LYS A 42 -3.61 15.09 0.77
N ASN A 43 -3.17 15.82 -0.25
CA ASN A 43 -3.10 15.30 -1.61
C ASN A 43 -2.01 14.22 -1.64
N VAL A 44 -2.39 12.98 -1.93
CA VAL A 44 -1.48 11.82 -1.88
C VAL A 44 -0.59 11.78 -3.13
N ALA A 45 -1.06 12.25 -4.28
CA ALA A 45 -0.26 12.38 -5.49
C ALA A 45 0.98 13.27 -5.29
N GLU A 46 0.90 14.26 -4.40
CA GLU A 46 1.99 15.18 -4.09
C GLU A 46 2.92 14.72 -2.95
N MET A 47 2.60 13.60 -2.30
CA MET A 47 3.43 13.03 -1.23
C MET A 47 4.51 12.12 -1.81
N THR A 48 5.67 12.08 -1.17
CA THR A 48 6.72 11.13 -1.55
C THR A 48 6.32 9.71 -1.13
N HIS A 49 6.82 8.69 -1.85
CA HIS A 49 6.61 7.29 -1.45
C HIS A 49 6.98 7.04 0.02
N ALA A 50 8.07 7.65 0.51
CA ALA A 50 8.51 7.53 1.89
C ALA A 50 7.52 8.14 2.89
N ASP A 51 6.97 9.32 2.59
CA ASP A 51 5.95 9.97 3.41
C ASP A 51 4.65 9.14 3.46
N ILE A 52 4.29 8.52 2.33
CA ILE A 52 3.11 7.66 2.23
C ILE A 52 3.31 6.41 3.08
N ALA A 53 4.46 5.73 2.96
CA ALA A 53 4.81 4.57 3.78
C ALA A 53 4.73 4.89 5.28
N ALA A 54 5.35 6.01 5.69
CA ALA A 54 5.35 6.48 7.06
C ALA A 54 3.93 6.82 7.55
N ALA A 55 3.12 7.47 6.72
CA ALA A 55 1.73 7.78 7.05
C ALA A 55 0.88 6.52 7.21
N LEU A 56 0.96 5.55 6.29
CA LEU A 56 0.21 4.30 6.33
C LEU A 56 0.53 3.50 7.61
N LYS A 57 1.81 3.34 7.91
CA LYS A 57 2.26 2.68 9.15
C LYS A 57 1.86 3.46 10.41
N GLY A 58 1.95 4.79 10.35
CA GLY A 58 1.49 5.67 11.42
C GLY A 58 -0.02 5.59 11.68
N TYR A 59 -0.84 5.46 10.62
CA TYR A 59 -2.28 5.26 10.76
C TYR A 59 -2.59 3.90 11.41
N LYS A 60 -1.88 2.84 10.99
CA LYS A 60 -2.00 1.51 11.58
C LYS A 60 -1.65 1.52 13.08
N ALA A 61 -0.54 2.17 13.43
CA ALA A 61 -0.10 2.35 14.81
C ALA A 61 -0.98 3.33 15.62
N GLY A 62 -1.79 4.15 14.95
CA GLY A 62 -2.60 5.20 15.59
C GLY A 62 -1.80 6.44 16.02
N THR A 63 -0.55 6.56 15.58
CA THR A 63 0.35 7.67 15.89
C THR A 63 0.24 8.82 14.88
N TYR A 64 -0.37 8.60 13.73
CA TYR A 64 -0.57 9.59 12.67
C TYR A 64 -2.07 9.83 12.39
N GLY A 65 -2.42 10.98 11.79
CA GLY A 65 -3.77 11.21 11.25
C GLY A 65 -4.75 12.07 12.07
N GLY A 66 -4.34 12.57 13.24
CA GLY A 66 -5.15 13.50 14.03
C GLY A 66 -6.55 12.98 14.40
N PRO A 67 -7.58 13.84 14.43
CA PRO A 67 -8.95 13.47 14.83
C PRO A 67 -9.61 12.38 13.97
N MET A 68 -9.21 12.25 12.71
CA MET A 68 -9.76 11.24 11.77
C MET A 68 -8.86 10.02 11.56
N LYS A 69 -7.85 9.83 12.42
CA LYS A 69 -6.97 8.67 12.32
C LYS A 69 -7.71 7.33 12.38
N GLY A 70 -8.83 7.26 13.11
CA GLY A 70 -9.61 6.04 13.27
C GLY A 70 -10.17 5.51 11.95
N LEU A 71 -10.56 6.40 11.04
CA LEU A 71 -11.06 6.03 9.72
C LEU A 71 -9.98 5.32 8.91
N MET A 72 -8.80 5.94 8.78
CA MET A 72 -7.69 5.37 8.04
C MET A 72 -7.12 4.12 8.72
N LYS A 73 -7.07 4.09 10.06
CA LYS A 73 -6.68 2.89 10.81
C LYS A 73 -7.54 1.68 10.44
N GLY A 74 -8.86 1.86 10.32
CA GLY A 74 -9.77 0.78 9.91
C GLY A 74 -9.46 0.24 8.50
N GLN A 75 -8.97 1.08 7.59
CA GLN A 75 -8.59 0.66 6.24
C GLN A 75 -7.25 -0.07 6.21
N VAL A 76 -6.25 0.44 6.96
CA VAL A 76 -4.88 -0.07 6.88
C VAL A 76 -4.58 -1.21 7.86
N ALA A 77 -5.38 -1.40 8.90
CA ALA A 77 -5.09 -2.36 9.98
C ALA A 77 -5.01 -3.82 9.51
N LYS A 78 -5.68 -4.16 8.40
CA LYS A 78 -5.71 -5.52 7.83
C LYS A 78 -4.47 -5.88 7.00
N TYR A 79 -3.64 -4.89 6.65
CA TYR A 79 -2.46 -5.09 5.81
C TYR A 79 -1.20 -5.23 6.67
N SER A 80 -0.22 -6.01 6.19
CA SER A 80 1.09 -6.07 6.83
C SER A 80 1.90 -4.79 6.57
N ASP A 81 2.94 -4.54 7.37
CA ASP A 81 3.80 -3.36 7.14
C ASP A 81 4.54 -3.47 5.80
N ALA A 82 4.89 -4.69 5.39
CA ALA A 82 5.49 -4.97 4.09
C ALA A 82 4.53 -4.67 2.93
N ASP A 83 3.24 -5.00 3.06
CA ASP A 83 2.24 -4.69 2.03
C ASP A 83 2.03 -3.17 1.90
N LEU A 84 2.00 -2.45 3.02
CA LEU A 84 1.87 -0.99 3.05
C LEU A 84 3.11 -0.32 2.45
N ASP A 85 4.30 -0.84 2.73
CA ASP A 85 5.55 -0.37 2.15
C ASP A 85 5.57 -0.63 0.64
N ALA A 86 5.19 -1.82 0.19
CA ALA A 86 5.10 -2.14 -1.23
C ALA A 86 4.08 -1.23 -1.95
N PHE A 87 2.90 -1.04 -1.36
CA PHE A 87 1.85 -0.18 -1.92
C PHE A 87 2.27 1.28 -1.99
N SER A 88 3.00 1.79 -0.99
CA SER A 88 3.50 3.17 -1.02
C SER A 88 4.39 3.48 -2.21
N GLN A 89 5.01 2.47 -2.83
CA GLN A 89 5.85 2.62 -4.02
C GLN A 89 5.06 2.73 -5.32
N THR A 90 3.73 2.52 -5.28
CA THR A 90 2.88 2.53 -6.47
C THR A 90 2.03 3.80 -6.58
N ILE A 91 2.14 4.73 -5.62
CA ILE A 91 1.31 5.93 -5.51
C ILE A 91 2.14 7.11 -5.01
N GLY A 92 1.72 8.33 -5.35
CA GLY A 92 2.50 9.54 -5.03
C GLY A 92 3.58 9.82 -6.08
N LYS A 93 4.63 10.53 -5.64
CA LYS A 93 5.77 10.95 -6.46
C LYS A 93 7.11 10.38 -5.98
#